data_AF-A0A842W1M5-F1
#
_entry.id   AF-A0A842W1M5-F1
#
_cell.length_a   1.000
_cell.length_b   1.000
_cell.length_c   1.000
_cell.angle_alpha   90.00
_cell.angle_beta   90.00
_cell.angle_gamma   90.00
#
_symmetry.space_group_name_H-M   'P 1'
#
loop_
_entity.id
_entity.type
_entity.pdbx_description
1 polymer ?
#
loop_
_entity_poly.entity_id
_entity_poly.type
_entity_poly.pdbx_seq_one_letter_code
_entity_poly.pdbx_strand_id
1 'polypeptide(L)'
;MYILEIVKQFNLLMKSAIQGPSCIDPNICRGDCCHIHIDIPKALAEYYIEQNLAKKSDFIRGSVFSFAIDVKKENAKCVFFDTKLNGCSLHASGMKPPQCWIYPTGFSNEPGEEKQFAENGTIRCKKSSGWWVIDLEKTKTAQELLKKYQEFSEREFKQENSLSNIEKRLELLKGQLVHYRPSKIAGIKDGWDKFSPLPADGMSLTFKQFCGSKAQDLNNNHYFDCPHICGPAAERIIEKIKQKIYSYIEMYGAKETYTFYELFK
;
A
#
# COMPACT_ATOMS: atom_id res chain seq x y z
N MET A 1 -16.65 -6.20 -9.02
CA MET A 1 -16.85 -6.32 -10.49
C MET A 1 -16.65 -5.02 -11.26
N TYR A 2 -17.26 -3.88 -10.90
CA TYR A 2 -17.12 -2.62 -11.65
C TYR A 2 -15.68 -2.08 -11.80
N ILE A 3 -14.87 -2.13 -10.74
CA ILE A 3 -13.50 -1.61 -10.77
C ILE A 3 -12.55 -2.39 -11.69
N LEU A 4 -12.72 -3.71 -11.77
CA LEU A 4 -11.89 -4.56 -12.64
C LEU A 4 -12.15 -4.23 -14.12
N GLU A 5 -13.40 -3.91 -14.47
CA GLU A 5 -13.75 -3.48 -15.81
C GLU A 5 -13.13 -2.12 -16.15
N ILE A 6 -13.13 -1.16 -15.21
CA ILE A 6 -12.40 0.11 -15.36
C ILE A 6 -10.92 -0.15 -15.65
N VAL A 7 -10.28 -1.03 -14.89
CA VAL A 7 -8.85 -1.37 -15.07
C VAL A 7 -8.61 -1.99 -16.45
N LYS A 8 -9.46 -2.91 -16.91
CA LYS A 8 -9.36 -3.51 -18.25
C LYS A 8 -9.48 -2.48 -19.35
N GLN A 9 -10.53 -1.66 -19.31
CA GLN A 9 -10.77 -0.61 -20.30
C GLN A 9 -9.64 0.42 -20.32
N PHE A 10 -9.17 0.84 -19.15
CA PHE A 10 -8.00 1.71 -19.02
C PHE A 10 -6.78 1.08 -19.71
N ASN A 11 -6.45 -0.17 -19.38
CA ASN A 11 -5.30 -0.87 -19.97
C ASN A 11 -5.43 -1.04 -21.49
N LEU A 12 -6.63 -1.30 -22.01
CA LEU A 12 -6.89 -1.39 -23.45
C LEU A 12 -6.64 -0.05 -24.15
N LEU A 13 -7.15 1.05 -23.60
CA LEU A 13 -6.94 2.39 -24.14
C LEU A 13 -5.45 2.74 -24.13
N MET A 14 -4.79 2.61 -22.98
CA MET A 14 -3.39 2.98 -22.80
C MET A 14 -2.45 2.20 -23.72
N LYS A 15 -2.68 0.89 -23.90
CA LYS A 15 -1.89 0.05 -24.80
C LYS A 15 -1.92 0.54 -26.26
N SER A 16 -3.02 1.14 -26.69
CA SER A 16 -3.16 1.66 -28.06
C SER A 16 -2.89 3.15 -28.19
N ALA A 17 -2.86 3.89 -27.08
CA ALA A 17 -2.67 5.33 -27.06
C ALA A 17 -1.22 5.76 -26.83
N ILE A 18 -0.38 4.85 -26.35
CA ILE A 18 1.02 5.13 -26.04
C ILE A 18 1.93 4.17 -26.81
N GLN A 19 2.94 4.73 -27.46
CA GLN A 19 4.05 4.00 -28.04
C GLN A 19 5.29 4.15 -27.17
N GLY A 20 6.00 3.06 -26.89
CA GLY A 20 7.28 3.15 -26.19
C GLY A 20 7.93 1.81 -25.90
N PRO A 21 9.09 1.83 -25.21
CA PRO A 21 9.86 0.64 -24.95
C PRO A 21 9.11 -0.34 -24.07
N SER A 22 9.14 -1.61 -24.43
CA SER A 22 8.46 -2.64 -23.66
C SER A 22 9.13 -2.83 -22.28
N CYS A 23 8.36 -2.73 -21.20
CA CYS A 23 8.91 -2.93 -19.85
C CYS A 23 9.35 -4.37 -19.55
N ILE A 24 9.05 -5.31 -20.45
CA ILE A 24 9.51 -6.70 -20.41
C ILE A 24 10.70 -6.94 -21.34
N ASP A 25 11.16 -5.93 -22.09
CA ASP A 25 12.33 -6.10 -22.95
C ASP A 25 13.61 -6.07 -22.10
N PRO A 26 14.38 -7.18 -22.08
CA PRO A 26 15.62 -7.28 -21.31
C PRO A 26 16.71 -6.30 -21.75
N ASN A 27 16.65 -5.84 -23.00
CA ASN A 27 17.63 -4.93 -23.57
C ASN A 27 17.28 -3.47 -23.30
N ILE A 28 16.05 -3.17 -22.89
CA ILE A 28 15.57 -1.78 -22.73
C ILE A 28 15.25 -1.43 -21.28
N CYS A 29 14.34 -2.15 -20.63
CA CYS A 29 13.82 -1.74 -19.31
C CYS A 29 14.42 -2.52 -18.15
N ARG A 30 14.90 -3.76 -18.36
CA ARG A 30 15.46 -4.63 -17.31
C ARG A 30 14.56 -4.76 -16.04
N GLY A 31 13.25 -4.56 -16.21
CA GLY A 31 12.29 -4.48 -15.13
C GLY A 31 12.51 -3.32 -14.14
N ASP A 32 13.16 -2.23 -14.52
CA ASP A 32 13.43 -1.09 -13.62
C ASP A 32 12.20 -0.23 -13.33
N CYS A 33 11.11 -0.38 -14.10
CA CYS A 33 9.82 0.18 -13.72
C CYS A 33 9.17 -0.52 -12.51
N CYS A 34 9.74 -1.62 -12.03
CA CYS A 34 9.19 -2.45 -10.96
C CYS A 34 9.70 -2.08 -9.56
N HIS A 35 10.45 -0.98 -9.39
CA HIS A 35 10.98 -0.56 -8.09
C HIS A 35 10.03 0.34 -7.28
N ILE A 36 8.84 0.64 -7.82
CA ILE A 36 7.87 1.53 -7.17
C ILE A 36 6.81 0.76 -6.39
N HIS A 37 6.49 1.25 -5.19
CA HIS A 37 5.27 0.85 -4.50
C HIS A 37 4.07 1.45 -5.23
N ILE A 38 3.15 0.59 -5.64
CA ILE A 38 1.94 0.98 -6.35
C ILE A 38 0.76 0.71 -5.45
N ASP A 39 0.11 1.79 -5.01
CA ASP A 39 -1.15 1.73 -4.30
C ASP A 39 -2.24 1.14 -5.21
N ILE A 40 -3.03 0.20 -4.71
CA ILE A 40 -4.15 -0.45 -5.40
C ILE A 40 -5.35 -0.63 -4.45
N PRO A 41 -6.58 -0.64 -4.98
CA PRO A 41 -7.73 -1.04 -4.19
C PRO A 41 -7.65 -2.53 -3.83
N LYS A 42 -8.22 -2.89 -2.68
CA LYS A 42 -8.37 -4.26 -2.19
C LYS A 42 -9.02 -5.15 -3.24
N ALA A 43 -10.07 -4.68 -3.92
CA ALA A 43 -10.72 -5.47 -4.97
C ALA A 43 -9.76 -5.89 -6.12
N LEU A 44 -8.78 -5.05 -6.48
CA LEU A 44 -7.78 -5.41 -7.50
C LEU A 44 -6.74 -6.39 -6.93
N ALA A 45 -6.34 -6.19 -5.68
CA ALA A 45 -5.44 -7.10 -4.98
C ALA A 45 -6.07 -8.50 -4.78
N GLU A 46 -7.35 -8.56 -4.41
CA GLU A 46 -8.15 -9.80 -4.31
C GLU A 46 -8.22 -10.52 -5.65
N TYR A 47 -8.47 -9.80 -6.75
CA TYR A 47 -8.42 -10.38 -8.08
C TYR A 47 -7.06 -11.05 -8.36
N TYR A 48 -5.94 -10.40 -8.03
CA TYR A 48 -4.63 -11.01 -8.23
C TYR A 48 -4.42 -12.28 -7.40
N ILE A 49 -4.96 -12.33 -6.19
CA ILE A 49 -4.92 -13.53 -5.34
C ILE A 49 -5.79 -14.65 -5.94
N GLU A 50 -7.02 -14.35 -6.35
CA GLU A 50 -7.95 -15.31 -6.95
C GLU A 50 -7.42 -15.90 -8.25
N GLN A 51 -6.68 -15.12 -9.04
CA GLN A 51 -6.05 -15.58 -10.28
C GLN A 51 -4.70 -16.29 -10.06
N ASN A 52 -4.30 -16.55 -8.80
CA ASN A 52 -3.00 -17.12 -8.44
C ASN A 52 -1.79 -16.31 -8.96
N LEU A 53 -1.96 -14.99 -9.13
CA LEU A 53 -0.89 -14.07 -9.54
C LEU A 53 -0.10 -13.53 -8.34
N ALA A 54 -0.69 -13.51 -7.16
CA ALA A 54 -0.09 -13.04 -5.91
C ALA A 54 -0.69 -13.75 -4.68
N LYS A 55 -0.09 -13.53 -3.52
CA LYS A 55 -0.58 -13.94 -2.19
C LYS A 55 -0.83 -12.71 -1.33
N LYS A 56 -1.59 -12.84 -0.24
CA LYS A 56 -1.82 -11.75 0.72
C LYS A 56 -0.51 -11.14 1.27
N SER A 57 0.56 -11.92 1.34
CA SER A 57 1.89 -11.47 1.79
C SER A 57 2.61 -10.55 0.80
N ASP A 58 2.15 -10.50 -0.44
CA ASP A 58 2.75 -9.68 -1.51
C ASP A 58 2.17 -8.25 -1.54
N PHE A 59 1.34 -7.91 -0.53
CA PHE A 59 0.72 -6.61 -0.38
C PHE A 59 0.94 -6.08 1.03
N ILE A 60 1.26 -4.79 1.12
CA ILE A 60 1.37 -4.03 2.36
C ILE A 60 0.25 -2.99 2.42
N ARG A 61 -0.03 -2.42 3.60
CA ARG A 61 -1.04 -1.37 3.74
C ARG A 61 -0.64 -0.14 2.91
N GLY A 62 -1.53 0.29 2.01
CA GLY A 62 -1.36 1.49 1.20
C GLY A 62 -1.65 2.75 2.00
N SER A 63 -1.31 3.91 1.43
CA SER A 63 -1.50 5.19 2.12
C SER A 63 -2.81 5.87 1.73
N VAL A 64 -3.05 5.96 0.42
CA VAL A 64 -4.25 6.60 -0.14
C VAL A 64 -5.26 5.55 -0.60
N PHE A 65 -4.76 4.41 -1.09
CA PHE A 65 -5.61 3.24 -1.37
C PHE A 65 -5.40 2.15 -0.32
N SER A 66 -6.29 1.17 -0.33
CA SER A 66 -6.35 0.05 0.60
C SER A 66 -5.01 -0.68 0.77
N PHE A 67 -4.30 -0.95 -0.31
CA PHE A 67 -3.04 -1.71 -0.32
C PHE A 67 -2.00 -1.07 -1.22
N ALA A 68 -0.74 -1.44 -1.03
CA ALA A 68 0.33 -1.25 -1.99
C ALA A 68 0.91 -2.60 -2.38
N ILE A 69 1.29 -2.73 -3.65
CA ILE A 69 2.06 -3.87 -4.14
C ILE A 69 3.46 -3.83 -3.50
N ASP A 70 3.86 -4.93 -2.86
CA ASP A 70 5.15 -5.01 -2.19
C ASP A 70 6.31 -5.22 -3.18
N VAL A 71 7.51 -4.93 -2.71
CA VAL A 71 8.77 -5.06 -3.43
C VAL A 71 9.65 -6.08 -2.71
N LYS A 72 10.12 -7.09 -3.45
CA LYS A 72 11.02 -8.11 -2.93
C LYS A 72 12.36 -7.48 -2.59
N LYS A 73 12.75 -7.55 -1.32
CA LYS A 73 13.97 -6.88 -0.80
C LYS A 73 15.24 -7.43 -1.45
N GLU A 74 15.23 -8.69 -1.87
CA GLU A 74 16.40 -9.39 -2.39
C GLU A 74 16.86 -8.83 -3.74
N ASN A 75 15.93 -8.34 -4.55
CA ASN A 75 16.20 -7.83 -5.90
C ASN A 75 15.64 -6.43 -6.14
N ALA A 76 14.99 -5.83 -5.13
CA ALA A 76 14.25 -4.58 -5.20
C ALA A 76 13.14 -4.56 -6.28
N LYS A 77 12.67 -5.72 -6.76
CA LYS A 77 11.63 -5.78 -7.81
C LYS A 77 10.25 -6.05 -7.22
N CYS A 78 9.24 -5.47 -7.85
CA CYS A 78 7.83 -5.76 -7.62
C CYS A 78 7.58 -7.27 -7.51
N VAL A 79 6.66 -7.67 -6.63
CA VAL A 79 6.26 -9.07 -6.42
C VAL A 79 5.87 -9.82 -7.71
N PHE A 80 5.34 -9.09 -8.70
CA PHE A 80 4.95 -9.61 -10.00
C PHE A 80 6.10 -9.77 -11.00
N PHE A 81 7.35 -9.44 -10.64
CA PHE A 81 8.48 -9.60 -11.54
C PHE A 81 8.75 -11.08 -11.86
N ASP A 82 8.73 -11.41 -13.14
CA ASP A 82 9.03 -12.72 -13.72
C ASP A 82 10.41 -12.66 -14.39
N THR A 83 11.34 -13.46 -13.87
CA THR A 83 12.71 -13.56 -14.38
C THR A 83 12.79 -14.23 -15.75
N LYS A 84 11.85 -15.12 -16.10
CA LYS A 84 11.81 -15.78 -17.41
C LYS A 84 11.42 -14.80 -18.51
N LEU A 85 10.56 -13.84 -18.19
CA LEU A 85 10.09 -12.81 -19.11
C LEU A 85 10.89 -11.50 -19.00
N ASN A 86 11.87 -11.44 -18.09
CA ASN A 86 12.58 -10.23 -17.66
C ASN A 86 11.66 -9.01 -17.45
N GLY A 87 10.55 -9.19 -16.73
CA GLY A 87 9.62 -8.10 -16.46
C GLY A 87 8.37 -8.53 -15.70
N CYS A 88 7.40 -7.63 -15.55
CA CYS A 88 6.22 -7.86 -14.70
C CYS A 88 5.21 -8.81 -15.38
N SER A 89 4.85 -9.91 -14.70
CA SER A 89 3.89 -10.93 -15.17
C SER A 89 2.49 -10.36 -15.45
N LEU A 90 2.13 -9.22 -14.83
CA LEU A 90 0.87 -8.51 -15.12
C LEU A 90 0.78 -8.01 -16.58
N HIS A 91 1.89 -7.98 -17.33
CA HIS A 91 1.83 -7.69 -18.76
C HIS A 91 0.99 -8.70 -19.55
N ALA A 92 0.92 -9.95 -19.11
CA ALA A 92 0.13 -10.99 -19.77
C ALA A 92 -1.34 -10.99 -19.33
N SER A 93 -1.67 -10.44 -18.17
CA SER A 93 -3.03 -10.53 -17.61
C SER A 93 -3.99 -9.47 -18.14
N GLY A 94 -3.50 -8.37 -18.73
CA GLY A 94 -4.31 -7.21 -19.09
C GLY A 94 -4.87 -6.44 -17.88
N MET A 95 -4.40 -6.78 -16.67
CA MET A 95 -4.89 -6.26 -15.39
C MET A 95 -3.81 -5.50 -14.63
N LYS A 96 -2.92 -4.81 -15.34
CA LYS A 96 -1.95 -3.92 -14.69
C LYS A 96 -2.68 -2.82 -13.92
N PRO A 97 -2.18 -2.41 -12.74
CA PRO A 97 -2.72 -1.23 -12.08
C PRO A 97 -2.43 0.01 -12.95
N PRO A 98 -3.34 1.00 -13.01
CA PRO A 98 -3.18 2.18 -13.85
C PRO A 98 -1.83 2.91 -13.66
N GLN A 99 -1.29 2.92 -12.45
CA GLN A 99 -0.02 3.56 -12.12
C GLN A 99 1.19 2.96 -12.87
N CYS A 100 1.14 1.69 -13.28
CA CYS A 100 2.17 1.08 -14.12
C CYS A 100 2.28 1.76 -15.49
N TRP A 101 1.20 2.38 -15.98
CA TRP A 101 1.23 3.21 -17.18
C TRP A 101 1.64 4.64 -16.86
N ILE A 102 1.08 5.22 -15.79
CA ILE A 102 1.29 6.62 -15.41
C ILE A 102 2.74 6.91 -15.07
N TYR A 103 3.39 6.07 -14.26
CA TYR A 103 4.74 6.34 -13.77
C TYR A 103 5.78 6.53 -14.89
N PRO A 104 5.95 5.59 -15.84
CA PRO A 104 6.94 5.74 -16.91
C PRO A 104 6.55 6.84 -17.91
N THR A 105 5.25 7.13 -18.06
CA THR A 105 4.72 8.07 -19.07
C THR A 105 4.48 9.48 -18.53
N GLY A 106 4.53 9.67 -17.22
CA GLY A 106 4.18 10.94 -16.56
C GLY A 106 2.74 11.38 -16.82
N PHE A 107 1.85 10.45 -17.20
CA PHE A 107 0.45 10.68 -17.62
C PHE A 107 -0.23 11.80 -16.83
N SER A 108 -0.28 12.98 -17.44
CA SER A 108 -0.89 14.21 -16.95
C SER A 108 -1.23 15.04 -18.18
N ASN A 109 -2.53 15.20 -18.47
CA ASN A 109 -3.02 16.19 -19.42
C ASN A 109 -3.66 17.34 -18.62
N GLU A 110 -2.93 17.92 -17.66
CA GLU A 110 -3.40 19.20 -17.11
C GLU A 110 -3.46 20.24 -18.25
N PRO A 111 -4.55 21.01 -18.36
CA PRO A 111 -4.65 22.08 -19.36
C PRO A 111 -3.46 23.03 -19.22
N GLY A 112 -2.58 23.09 -20.23
CA GLY A 112 -1.37 23.91 -20.23
C GLY A 112 -0.03 23.15 -20.07
N GLU A 113 -0.05 21.83 -19.82
CA GLU A 113 1.15 20.96 -19.84
C GLU A 113 1.50 20.39 -21.22
N GLU A 114 0.83 20.84 -22.29
CA GLU A 114 1.00 20.48 -23.71
C GLU A 114 2.40 20.75 -24.30
N LYS A 115 3.38 21.18 -23.48
CA LYS A 115 4.55 21.94 -23.93
C LYS A 115 5.73 21.13 -24.48
N GLN A 116 5.56 19.88 -24.87
CA GLN A 116 6.59 19.18 -25.66
C GLN A 116 5.98 18.28 -26.73
N PHE A 117 5.32 18.89 -27.71
CA PHE A 117 5.14 18.25 -29.00
C PHE A 117 6.53 17.96 -29.60
N ALA A 118 6.80 16.71 -29.97
CA ALA A 118 7.83 16.41 -30.95
C ALA A 118 7.35 16.87 -32.33
N GLU A 119 8.29 17.11 -33.25
CA GLU A 119 8.11 17.73 -34.58
C GLU A 119 7.06 17.07 -35.49
N ASN A 120 6.47 15.96 -35.07
CA ASN A 120 5.49 15.14 -35.78
C ASN A 120 4.11 15.02 -35.09
N GLY A 121 3.82 15.84 -34.06
CA GLY A 121 2.51 15.84 -33.38
C GLY A 121 2.37 14.83 -32.23
N THR A 122 3.46 14.20 -31.79
CA THR A 122 3.49 13.30 -30.62
C THR A 122 3.87 14.08 -29.36
N ILE A 123 3.22 13.83 -28.21
CA ILE A 123 3.62 14.47 -26.94
C ILE A 123 4.73 13.64 -26.30
N ARG A 124 5.87 14.28 -25.98
CA ARG A 124 6.99 13.69 -25.24
C ARG A 124 6.59 13.42 -23.78
N CYS A 125 6.78 12.18 -23.33
CA CYS A 125 6.76 11.88 -21.90
C CYS A 125 7.93 12.58 -21.18
N LYS A 126 7.62 13.35 -20.11
CA LYS A 126 8.58 14.13 -19.31
C LYS A 126 9.65 13.33 -18.54
N LYS A 127 9.48 12.01 -18.29
CA LYS A 127 10.30 11.28 -17.30
C LYS A 127 11.23 10.19 -17.85
N SER A 128 10.98 9.67 -19.06
CA SER A 128 11.86 8.67 -19.66
C SER A 128 11.97 8.89 -21.16
N SER A 129 13.19 8.86 -21.69
CA SER A 129 13.41 8.79 -23.13
C SER A 129 12.75 7.51 -23.65
N GLY A 130 11.75 7.64 -24.53
CA GLY A 130 11.22 6.51 -25.31
C GLY A 130 9.71 6.30 -25.28
N TRP A 131 8.94 6.91 -24.38
CA TRP A 131 7.46 6.80 -24.39
C TRP A 131 6.79 8.05 -24.98
N TRP A 132 5.79 7.84 -25.83
CA TRP A 132 5.12 8.84 -26.66
C TRP A 132 3.60 8.63 -26.62
N VAL A 133 2.84 9.70 -26.40
CA VAL A 133 1.39 9.67 -26.61
C VAL A 133 1.14 9.87 -28.11
N ILE A 134 0.45 8.90 -28.73
CA ILE A 134 0.15 8.88 -30.16
C ILE A 134 -1.36 9.02 -30.45
N ASP A 135 -2.21 8.91 -29.43
CA ASP A 135 -3.67 9.05 -29.53
C ASP A 135 -4.21 9.85 -28.34
N LEU A 136 -4.44 11.15 -28.57
CA LEU A 136 -4.87 12.08 -27.51
C LEU A 136 -6.30 11.80 -27.04
N GLU A 137 -7.20 11.44 -27.94
CA GLU A 137 -8.61 11.20 -27.58
C GLU A 137 -8.75 9.97 -26.69
N LYS A 138 -8.07 8.87 -27.01
CA LYS A 138 -8.04 7.71 -26.12
C LYS A 138 -7.38 8.01 -24.77
N THR A 139 -6.35 8.86 -24.77
CA THR A 139 -5.67 9.30 -23.55
C THR A 139 -6.61 10.10 -22.65
N LYS A 140 -7.45 10.99 -23.22
CA LYS A 140 -8.50 11.71 -22.48
C LYS A 140 -9.52 10.75 -21.88
N THR A 141 -10.03 9.79 -22.65
CA THR A 141 -10.95 8.76 -22.13
C THR A 141 -10.31 7.93 -21.01
N ALA A 142 -9.03 7.56 -21.16
CA ALA A 142 -8.30 6.85 -20.11
C ALA A 142 -8.17 7.68 -18.83
N GLN A 143 -8.02 9.01 -18.93
CA GLN A 143 -7.97 9.91 -17.78
C GLN A 143 -9.30 9.94 -17.01
N GLU A 144 -10.43 9.91 -17.72
CA GLU A 144 -11.75 9.79 -17.06
C GLU A 144 -11.91 8.46 -16.32
N LEU A 145 -11.43 7.36 -16.91
CA LEU A 145 -11.41 6.06 -16.23
C LEU A 145 -10.48 6.04 -15.03
N LEU A 146 -9.32 6.69 -15.12
CA LEU A 146 -8.39 6.85 -14.00
C LEU A 146 -9.05 7.60 -12.84
N LYS A 147 -9.78 8.68 -13.13
CA LYS A 147 -10.53 9.42 -12.09
C LYS A 147 -11.56 8.52 -11.40
N LYS A 148 -12.33 7.74 -12.16
CA LYS A 148 -13.29 6.76 -11.59
C LYS A 148 -12.58 5.69 -10.74
N TYR A 149 -11.40 5.24 -11.17
CA TYR A 149 -10.58 4.30 -10.41
C TYR A 149 -10.09 4.90 -9.08
N GLN A 150 -9.65 6.16 -9.09
CA GLN A 150 -9.23 6.89 -7.89
C GLN A 150 -10.42 7.08 -6.93
N GLU A 151 -11.57 7.57 -7.42
CA GLU A 151 -12.79 7.77 -6.62
C GLU A 151 -13.31 6.47 -6.00
N PHE A 152 -13.19 5.34 -6.71
CA PHE A 152 -13.52 4.04 -6.16
C PHE A 152 -12.54 3.66 -5.05
N SER A 153 -11.24 3.79 -5.31
CA SER A 153 -10.18 3.37 -4.39
C SER A 153 -10.21 4.18 -3.09
N GLU A 154 -10.49 5.49 -3.17
CA GLU A 154 -10.68 6.35 -2.00
C GLU A 154 -11.90 5.97 -1.16
N ARG A 155 -13.03 5.63 -1.81
CA ARG A 155 -14.23 5.16 -1.08
C ARG A 155 -13.97 3.84 -0.38
N GLU A 156 -13.35 2.90 -1.08
CA GLU A 156 -13.01 1.59 -0.53
C GLU A 156 -12.04 1.74 0.66
N PHE A 157 -11.01 2.57 0.50
CA PHE A 157 -10.07 2.91 1.57
C PHE A 157 -10.78 3.48 2.81
N LYS A 158 -11.68 4.44 2.63
CA LYS A 158 -12.48 5.03 3.73
C LYS A 158 -13.38 3.98 4.39
N GLN A 159 -13.95 3.07 3.61
CA GLN A 159 -14.78 1.99 4.14
C GLN A 159 -13.95 0.99 4.96
N GLU A 160 -12.79 0.55 4.45
CA GLU A 160 -11.88 -0.37 5.13
C GLU A 160 -11.30 0.23 6.42
N ASN A 161 -11.07 1.54 6.41
CA ASN A 161 -10.58 2.30 7.57
C ASN A 161 -11.68 3.06 8.32
N SER A 162 -12.94 2.64 8.18
CA SER A 162 -14.01 3.11 9.06
C SER A 162 -13.74 2.71 10.50
N LEU A 163 -14.25 3.49 11.46
CA LEU A 163 -14.06 3.23 12.89
C LEU A 163 -14.46 1.80 13.27
N SER A 164 -15.59 1.29 12.77
CA SER A 164 -16.05 -0.07 13.02
C SER A 164 -15.08 -1.14 12.51
N ASN A 165 -14.47 -0.94 11.34
CA ASN A 165 -13.50 -1.91 10.80
C ASN A 165 -12.15 -1.84 11.52
N ILE A 166 -11.73 -0.65 11.95
CA ILE A 166 -10.55 -0.49 12.82
C ILE A 166 -10.77 -1.18 14.17
N GLU A 167 -11.94 -0.98 14.80
CA GLU A 167 -12.33 -1.66 16.04
C GLU A 167 -12.25 -3.18 15.90
N LYS A 168 -12.84 -3.75 14.84
CA LYS A 168 -12.76 -5.20 14.58
C LYS A 168 -11.32 -5.69 14.48
N ARG A 169 -10.45 -4.96 13.77
CA ARG A 169 -9.02 -5.30 13.65
C ARG A 169 -8.29 -5.17 14.99
N LEU A 170 -8.66 -4.22 15.84
CA LEU A 170 -8.08 -4.01 17.16
C LEU A 170 -8.51 -5.08 18.18
N GLU A 171 -9.75 -5.55 18.12
CA GLU A 171 -10.20 -6.66 18.96
C GLU A 171 -9.41 -7.94 18.67
N LEU A 172 -9.09 -8.21 17.40
CA LEU A 172 -8.21 -9.31 17.03
C LEU A 172 -6.79 -9.13 17.58
N LEU A 173 -6.26 -7.90 17.59
CA LEU A 173 -4.96 -7.59 18.18
C LEU A 173 -4.97 -7.78 19.70
N LYS A 174 -6.05 -7.39 20.38
CA LYS A 174 -6.19 -7.52 21.84
C LYS A 174 -5.92 -8.96 22.30
N GLY A 175 -6.52 -9.93 21.60
CA GLY A 175 -6.31 -11.36 21.86
C GLY A 175 -4.88 -11.84 21.60
N GLN A 176 -4.12 -11.16 20.73
CA GLN A 176 -2.73 -11.51 20.44
C GLN A 176 -1.75 -10.91 21.45
N LEU A 177 -2.00 -9.69 21.93
CA LEU A 177 -1.06 -8.95 22.80
C LEU A 177 -0.66 -9.72 24.05
N VAL A 178 -1.58 -10.50 24.64
CA VAL A 178 -1.33 -11.25 25.88
C VAL A 178 -0.21 -12.31 25.73
N HIS A 179 0.14 -12.70 24.51
CA HIS A 179 1.20 -13.66 24.23
C HIS A 179 2.59 -13.02 24.08
N TYR A 180 2.68 -11.69 24.15
CA TYR A 180 3.93 -10.96 23.92
C TYR A 180 4.48 -10.35 25.20
N ARG A 181 5.81 -10.23 25.25
CA ARG A 181 6.50 -9.43 26.25
C ARG A 181 6.22 -7.95 25.98
N PRO A 182 5.80 -7.15 26.99
CA PRO A 182 5.51 -5.73 26.78
C PRO A 182 6.73 -4.95 26.27
N SER A 183 7.93 -5.31 26.74
CA SER A 183 9.21 -4.71 26.32
C SER A 183 9.59 -4.99 24.86
N LYS A 184 8.91 -5.92 24.19
CA LYS A 184 9.21 -6.32 22.80
C LYS A 184 8.24 -5.77 21.76
N ILE A 185 7.34 -4.87 22.16
CA ILE A 185 6.37 -4.24 21.24
C ILE A 185 6.68 -2.76 21.09
N ALA A 186 6.96 -2.33 19.86
CA ALA A 186 7.19 -0.93 19.50
C ALA A 186 5.93 -0.23 18.97
N GLY A 187 4.90 -1.00 18.61
CA GLY A 187 3.70 -0.46 17.98
C GLY A 187 2.78 -1.55 17.46
N ILE A 188 2.11 -1.23 16.37
CA ILE A 188 1.24 -2.13 15.63
C ILE A 188 1.60 -2.14 14.14
N LYS A 189 1.40 -3.28 13.51
CA LYS A 189 1.49 -3.47 12.07
C LYS A 189 0.10 -3.72 11.51
N ASP A 190 -0.29 -2.97 10.50
CA ASP A 190 -1.54 -3.11 9.75
C ASP A 190 -1.33 -4.01 8.55
N GLY A 191 -1.80 -5.25 8.68
CA GLY A 191 -1.78 -6.24 7.61
C GLY A 191 -3.10 -6.26 6.84
N TRP A 192 -3.29 -7.32 6.08
CA TRP A 192 -4.42 -7.46 5.17
C TRP A 192 -5.81 -7.36 5.81
N ASP A 193 -6.10 -8.19 6.83
CA ASP A 193 -7.40 -8.19 7.53
C ASP A 193 -7.27 -7.94 9.05
N LYS A 194 -6.06 -7.67 9.57
CA LYS A 194 -5.81 -7.57 11.01
C LYS A 194 -4.64 -6.66 11.35
N PHE A 195 -4.72 -6.05 12.53
CA PHE A 195 -3.54 -5.53 13.19
C PHE A 195 -2.74 -6.66 13.86
N SER A 196 -1.44 -6.49 13.95
CA SER A 196 -0.51 -7.40 14.64
C SER A 196 0.51 -6.58 15.44
N PRO A 197 1.14 -7.15 16.48
CA PRO A 197 2.17 -6.44 17.21
C PRO A 197 3.38 -6.10 16.31
N LEU A 198 3.83 -4.85 16.35
CA LEU A 198 5.09 -4.45 15.73
C LEU A 198 6.24 -4.78 16.69
N PRO A 199 7.17 -5.69 16.35
CA PRO A 199 8.29 -6.00 17.20
C PRO A 199 9.20 -4.78 17.37
N ALA A 200 9.78 -4.63 18.56
CA ALA A 200 10.82 -3.65 18.81
C ALA A 200 12.20 -4.20 18.38
N ASP A 201 13.01 -3.39 17.72
CA ASP A 201 14.41 -3.72 17.37
C ASP A 201 15.29 -3.92 18.63
N GLY A 202 14.82 -3.47 19.79
CA GLY A 202 15.50 -3.63 21.08
C GLY A 202 14.53 -3.85 22.24
N MET A 203 14.46 -2.89 23.15
CA MET A 203 13.48 -2.85 24.24
C MET A 203 12.67 -1.56 24.17
N SER A 204 11.35 -1.69 24.21
CA SER A 204 10.40 -0.57 24.19
C SER A 204 9.94 -0.26 25.61
N LEU A 205 10.01 1.02 26.00
CA LEU A 205 9.46 1.52 27.26
C LEU A 205 8.04 2.05 27.11
N THR A 206 7.54 2.23 25.88
CA THR A 206 6.27 2.92 25.65
C THR A 206 5.08 2.15 26.20
N PHE A 207 5.15 0.82 26.27
CA PHE A 207 4.09 0.00 26.83
C PHE A 207 3.97 0.16 28.37
N LYS A 208 5.05 0.56 29.04
CA LYS A 208 5.13 0.68 30.51
C LYS A 208 4.06 1.61 31.09
N GLN A 209 3.66 2.66 30.34
CA GLN A 209 2.62 3.59 30.77
C GLN A 209 1.22 2.96 30.93
N PHE A 210 1.00 1.77 30.35
CA PHE A 210 -0.26 1.02 30.43
C PHE A 210 -0.24 -0.04 31.54
N CYS A 211 0.91 -0.23 32.18
CA CYS A 211 1.04 -1.03 33.39
C CYS A 211 0.48 -0.20 34.57
N GLY A 212 -0.44 -0.77 35.36
CA GLY A 212 -1.11 -0.05 36.45
C GLY A 212 -0.15 0.29 37.61
N SER A 213 -0.61 1.09 38.58
CA SER A 213 0.19 1.53 39.74
C SER A 213 0.76 0.38 40.57
N LYS A 214 0.08 -0.77 40.69
CA LYS A 214 0.64 -1.98 41.33
C LYS A 214 1.87 -2.57 40.60
N ALA A 215 2.09 -2.22 39.34
CA ALA A 215 3.31 -2.52 38.56
C ALA A 215 4.29 -1.34 38.55
N GLN A 216 3.90 -0.15 39.02
CA GLN A 216 4.81 0.96 39.33
C GLN A 216 5.42 0.80 40.73
N ASP A 217 4.71 0.18 41.68
CA ASP A 217 5.21 -0.21 43.01
C ASP A 217 6.16 -1.42 42.98
N LEU A 218 6.10 -2.21 41.91
CA LEU A 218 7.10 -3.23 41.59
C LEU A 218 8.18 -2.56 40.73
N ASN A 219 9.26 -2.12 41.40
CA ASN A 219 10.48 -1.54 40.85
C ASN A 219 10.76 -1.91 39.38
N ASN A 220 11.32 -0.94 38.64
CA ASN A 220 11.82 -0.98 37.25
C ASN A 220 12.48 -2.28 36.74
N ASN A 221 12.82 -3.23 37.62
CA ASN A 221 13.43 -4.51 37.32
C ASN A 221 12.47 -5.55 36.72
N HIS A 222 11.15 -5.50 36.95
CA HIS A 222 10.25 -6.57 36.45
C HIS A 222 9.61 -6.32 35.09
N TYR A 223 9.61 -5.08 34.57
CA TYR A 223 8.97 -4.80 33.29
C TYR A 223 9.70 -5.49 32.13
N PHE A 224 11.03 -5.43 32.12
CA PHE A 224 11.83 -6.05 31.06
C PHE A 224 11.76 -7.58 31.11
N ASP A 225 11.61 -8.13 32.30
CA ASP A 225 11.50 -9.57 32.56
C ASP A 225 10.07 -10.10 32.44
N CYS A 226 9.07 -9.21 32.29
CA CYS A 226 7.68 -9.59 32.19
C CYS A 226 7.46 -10.46 30.94
N PRO A 227 7.03 -11.73 31.09
CA PRO A 227 6.94 -12.64 29.96
C PRO A 227 5.73 -12.34 29.07
N HIS A 228 4.67 -11.74 29.62
CA HIS A 228 3.36 -11.59 28.97
C HIS A 228 2.65 -10.31 29.41
N ILE A 229 1.97 -9.65 28.47
CA ILE A 229 1.04 -8.56 28.77
C ILE A 229 -0.20 -9.12 29.45
N CYS A 230 -0.61 -8.54 30.58
CA CYS A 230 -1.86 -8.93 31.23
C CYS A 230 -3.09 -8.33 30.51
N GLY A 231 -4.24 -9.02 30.60
CA GLY A 231 -5.50 -8.58 30.00
C GLY A 231 -5.86 -7.10 30.26
N PRO A 232 -5.81 -6.61 31.51
CA PRO A 232 -6.10 -5.21 31.81
C PRO A 232 -5.15 -4.21 31.13
N ALA A 233 -3.88 -4.56 30.94
CA ALA A 233 -2.94 -3.70 30.23
C ALA A 233 -3.21 -3.73 28.70
N ALA A 234 -3.57 -4.89 28.15
CA ALA A 234 -4.00 -5.02 26.76
C ALA A 234 -5.27 -4.23 26.47
N GLU A 235 -6.27 -4.27 27.36
CA GLU A 235 -7.50 -3.48 27.23
C GLU A 235 -7.20 -1.97 27.26
N ARG A 236 -6.42 -1.50 28.24
CA ARG A 236 -6.06 -0.08 28.35
C ARG A 236 -5.34 0.46 27.11
N ILE A 237 -4.43 -0.32 26.53
CA ILE A 237 -3.72 0.14 25.33
C ILE A 237 -4.65 0.16 24.12
N ILE A 238 -5.49 -0.87 23.93
CA ILE A 238 -6.42 -0.94 22.79
C ILE A 238 -7.41 0.22 22.81
N GLU A 239 -7.98 0.54 23.98
CA GLU A 239 -8.87 1.70 24.15
C GLU A 239 -8.19 3.02 23.78
N LYS A 240 -6.93 3.23 24.21
CA LYS A 240 -6.19 4.44 23.82
C LYS A 240 -5.84 4.48 22.32
N ILE A 241 -5.46 3.34 21.75
CA ILE A 241 -5.04 3.22 20.36
C ILE A 241 -6.20 3.46 19.40
N LYS A 242 -7.40 2.99 19.75
CA LYS A 242 -8.60 3.04 18.91
C LYS A 242 -8.85 4.41 18.30
N GLN A 243 -8.93 5.45 19.13
CA GLN A 243 -9.17 6.82 18.65
C GLN A 243 -7.93 7.38 17.96
N LYS A 244 -6.72 7.08 18.46
CA LYS A 244 -5.47 7.62 17.92
C LYS A 244 -5.17 7.11 16.51
N ILE A 245 -5.38 5.83 16.21
CA ILE A 245 -5.23 5.30 14.85
C ILE A 245 -6.25 5.95 13.92
N TYR A 246 -7.52 5.97 14.32
CA TYR A 246 -8.58 6.49 13.47
C TYR A 246 -8.27 7.93 13.05
N SER A 247 -7.97 8.80 14.03
CA SER A 247 -7.57 10.18 13.75
C SER A 247 -6.28 10.30 12.95
N TYR A 248 -5.30 9.42 13.18
CA TYR A 248 -4.06 9.40 12.40
C TYR A 248 -4.35 9.09 10.93
N ILE A 249 -5.15 8.05 10.65
CA ILE A 249 -5.47 7.64 9.29
C ILE A 249 -6.28 8.73 8.56
N GLU A 250 -7.23 9.38 9.24
CA GLU A 250 -7.97 10.50 8.65
C GLU A 250 -7.06 11.68 8.28
N MET A 251 -6.04 11.97 9.09
CA MET A 251 -5.18 13.14 8.90
C MET A 251 -4.01 12.88 7.93
N TYR A 252 -3.43 11.68 7.95
CA TYR A 252 -2.17 11.38 7.27
C TYR A 252 -2.25 10.21 6.28
N GLY A 253 -3.42 9.58 6.15
CA GLY A 253 -3.56 8.32 5.44
C GLY A 253 -3.06 7.12 6.26
N ALA A 254 -3.20 5.92 5.70
CA ALA A 254 -2.75 4.70 6.37
C ALA A 254 -1.27 4.41 6.10
N LYS A 255 -0.71 3.49 6.88
CA LYS A 255 0.63 2.95 6.68
C LYS A 255 0.73 1.55 7.24
N GLU A 256 1.76 0.83 6.80
CA GLU A 256 2.00 -0.54 7.26
C GLU A 256 2.29 -0.62 8.76
N THR A 257 3.01 0.35 9.32
CA THR A 257 3.47 0.30 10.72
C THR A 257 3.16 1.58 11.46
N TYR A 258 2.48 1.49 12.60
CA TYR A 258 2.24 2.60 13.52
C TYR A 258 2.99 2.35 14.81
N THR A 259 4.05 3.12 15.06
CA THR A 259 4.77 3.03 16.34
C THR A 259 3.95 3.68 17.45
N PHE A 260 4.10 3.19 18.68
CA PHE A 260 3.46 3.83 19.83
C PHE A 260 3.97 5.26 20.05
N TYR A 261 5.22 5.55 19.70
CA TYR A 261 5.75 6.91 19.74
C TYR A 261 4.97 7.87 18.85
N GLU A 262 4.57 7.44 17.65
CA GLU A 262 3.77 8.26 16.75
C GLU A 262 2.32 8.41 17.22
N LEU A 263 1.73 7.35 17.77
CA LEU A 263 0.32 7.35 18.21
C LEU A 263 0.10 8.12 19.52
N PHE A 264 1.13 8.26 20.36
CA PHE A 264 1.03 8.86 21.69
C PHE A 264 1.88 10.12 21.89
N LYS A 265 2.33 10.76 20.80
CA LYS A 265 2.84 12.13 20.84
C LYS A 265 1.78 13.12 21.34
#